data_AF-A0A9X8MSF1-F1
#
_entry.id   AF-A0A9X8MSF1-F1
#
_cell.length_a   1.000
_cell.length_b   1.000
_cell.length_c   1.000
_cell.angle_alpha   90.00
_cell.angle_beta   90.00
_cell.angle_gamma   90.00
#
_symmetry.space_group_name_H-M   'P 1'
#
loop_
_entity.id
_entity.type
_entity.pdbx_description
1 polymer ?
#
loop_
_entity_poly.entity_id
_entity_poly.type
_entity_poly.pdbx_seq_one_letter_code
_entity_poly.pdbx_strand_id
1 'polypeptide(L)'
;MPMPRIPYRLSPAAMAVIGTTAAPRMADAENGVIATDWESGAEIWQLTVMVIDEGRAESMQIQVPQTGLPENLTIGSTVRLYDLVASPWARASLDRRGQARLSEGCNYRAEKLELLAAAPVAPGAPVAAAPGKTAEAPAANAEAPGAKKAA
;
A
#
# COMPACT_ATOMS: atom_id res chain seq x y z
N MET A 1 24.52 -4.29 13.08
CA MET A 1 24.68 -2.81 13.07
C MET A 1 23.32 -2.21 13.38
N PRO A 2 23.17 -1.33 14.39
CA PRO A 2 21.93 -0.56 14.53
C PRO A 2 21.75 0.31 13.27
N MET A 3 20.62 0.17 12.58
CA MET A 3 20.29 1.05 11.46
C MET A 3 19.95 2.44 12.00
N PRO A 4 20.45 3.53 11.39
CA PRO A 4 20.09 4.88 11.82
C PRO A 4 18.59 5.08 11.67
N ARG A 5 17.93 5.43 12.78
CA ARG A 5 16.50 5.73 12.85
C ARG A 5 16.35 7.21 13.08
N ILE A 6 15.85 7.92 12.08
CA ILE A 6 15.70 9.37 12.13
C ILE A 6 14.22 9.65 12.43
N PRO A 7 13.89 10.27 13.58
CA PRO A 7 12.51 10.67 13.85
C PRO A 7 12.10 11.72 12.82
N TYR A 8 10.99 11.44 12.12
CA TYR A 8 10.43 12.33 11.11
C TYR A 8 9.23 13.05 11.71
N ARG A 9 9.35 14.38 11.83
CA ARG A 9 8.29 15.23 12.39
C ARG A 9 7.60 15.96 11.25
N LEU A 10 6.30 15.71 11.11
CA LEU A 10 5.44 16.47 10.22
C LEU A 10 5.18 17.87 10.79
N SER A 11 4.97 18.84 9.90
CA SER A 11 4.57 20.18 10.30
C SER A 11 3.20 20.11 11.02
N PRO A 12 2.88 21.05 11.94
CA PRO A 12 1.56 21.07 12.58
C PRO A 12 0.39 21.31 11.61
N ALA A 13 0.66 21.88 10.43
CA ALA A 13 -0.33 22.15 9.40
C ALA A 13 -0.46 20.99 8.40
N ALA A 14 0.46 20.03 8.42
CA ALA A 14 0.47 18.91 7.49
C ALA A 14 -0.75 18.00 7.71
N MET A 15 -1.40 17.64 6.62
CA MET A 15 -2.52 16.68 6.61
C MET A 15 -2.06 15.38 5.99
N ALA A 16 -2.32 14.24 6.65
CA ALA A 16 -2.02 12.92 6.13
C ALA A 16 -3.32 12.21 5.73
N VAL A 17 -3.42 11.83 4.45
CA VAL A 17 -4.60 11.17 3.87
C VAL A 17 -4.21 9.80 3.35
N ILE A 18 -5.06 8.79 3.59
CA ILE A 18 -4.81 7.42 3.10
C ILE A 18 -5.00 7.36 1.59
N GLY A 19 -3.94 7.00 0.86
CA GLY A 19 -3.96 6.83 -0.59
C GLY A 19 -4.27 5.41 -1.04
N THR A 20 -3.89 4.39 -0.27
CA THR A 20 -4.17 2.97 -0.59
C THR A 20 -4.63 2.20 0.63
N THR A 21 -5.40 1.14 0.42
CA THR A 21 -5.81 0.21 1.49
C THR A 21 -4.57 -0.44 2.11
N ALA A 22 -4.60 -0.63 3.43
CA ALA A 22 -3.56 -1.36 4.12
C ALA A 22 -3.49 -2.80 3.59
N ALA A 23 -2.29 -3.22 3.18
CA ALA A 23 -2.02 -4.58 2.73
C ALA A 23 -0.92 -5.19 3.60
N PRO A 24 -0.95 -6.50 3.88
CA PRO A 24 0.13 -7.16 4.61
C PRO A 24 1.42 -7.07 3.78
N ARG A 25 2.52 -6.69 4.43
CA ARG A 25 3.84 -6.67 3.79
C ARG A 25 4.39 -8.10 3.80
N MET A 26 4.53 -8.69 2.62
CA MET A 26 5.11 -10.02 2.49
C MET A 26 6.64 -9.93 2.63
N ALA A 27 7.22 -10.70 3.56
CA ALA A 27 8.68 -10.87 3.65
C ALA A 27 9.17 -11.83 2.57
N ASP A 28 8.41 -12.90 2.34
CA ASP A 28 8.65 -13.89 1.31
C ASP A 28 7.32 -14.20 0.60
N ALA A 29 7.20 -13.72 -0.64
CA ALA A 29 5.98 -13.85 -1.42
C ALA A 29 5.75 -15.30 -1.90
N GLU A 30 6.80 -16.11 -1.98
CA GLU A 30 6.75 -17.49 -2.48
C GLU A 30 6.25 -18.46 -1.39
N ASN A 31 6.63 -18.20 -0.14
CA ASN A 31 6.24 -18.98 1.04
C ASN A 31 5.06 -18.39 1.81
N GLY A 32 4.54 -17.23 1.41
CA GLY A 32 3.42 -16.59 2.08
C GLY A 32 3.77 -16.04 3.47
N VAL A 33 5.05 -15.80 3.77
CA VAL A 33 5.49 -15.31 5.08
C VAL A 33 5.30 -13.81 5.17
N ILE A 34 4.45 -13.36 6.10
CA ILE A 34 4.22 -11.95 6.39
C ILE A 34 5.41 -11.41 7.20
N ALA A 35 5.86 -10.21 6.87
CA ALA A 35 6.96 -9.56 7.58
C ALA A 35 6.52 -9.25 9.01
N THR A 36 7.26 -9.77 9.97
CA THR A 36 7.04 -9.49 11.39
C THR A 36 7.90 -8.32 11.84
N ASP A 37 7.32 -7.42 12.62
CA ASP A 37 8.03 -6.32 13.24
C ASP A 37 8.87 -6.82 14.41
N TRP A 38 10.11 -6.35 14.48
CA TRP A 38 11.07 -6.81 15.49
C TRP A 38 10.91 -6.13 16.85
N GLU A 39 10.21 -5.00 16.94
CA GLU A 39 9.92 -4.32 18.21
C GLU A 39 8.62 -4.82 18.83
N SER A 40 7.56 -4.92 18.03
CA SER A 40 6.22 -5.28 18.48
C SER A 40 5.90 -6.77 18.34
N GLY A 41 6.63 -7.52 17.52
CA GLY A 41 6.32 -8.91 17.18
C GLY A 41 5.05 -9.07 16.34
N ALA A 42 4.42 -7.96 15.91
CA ALA A 42 3.20 -7.96 15.12
C ALA A 42 3.47 -8.02 13.62
N GLU A 43 2.47 -8.42 12.84
CA GLU A 43 2.54 -8.39 11.38
C GLU A 43 2.68 -6.95 10.87
N ILE A 44 3.58 -6.73 9.92
CA ILE A 44 3.78 -5.43 9.27
C ILE A 44 2.81 -5.31 8.12
N TRP A 45 2.10 -4.19 8.12
CA TRP A 45 1.23 -3.76 7.06
C TRP A 45 1.84 -2.56 6.35
N GLN A 46 1.61 -2.47 5.05
CA GLN A 46 2.07 -1.38 4.20
C GLN A 46 0.88 -0.64 3.62
N LEU A 47 0.98 0.68 3.60
CA LEU A 47 -0.01 1.57 3.02
C LEU A 47 0.67 2.82 2.49
N THR A 48 0.07 3.45 1.49
CA THR A 48 0.54 4.72 0.95
C THR A 48 -0.25 5.84 1.59
N VAL A 49 0.45 6.79 2.20
CA VAL A 49 -0.13 8.02 2.75
C VAL A 49 0.26 9.17 1.85
N MET A 50 -0.70 10.03 1.55
CA MET A 50 -0.45 11.32 0.93
C MET A 50 -0.36 12.38 2.02
N VAL A 51 0.84 12.93 2.20
CA VAL A 51 1.08 14.05 3.11
C VAL A 51 0.95 15.33 2.31
N ILE A 52 0.08 16.22 2.77
CA ILE A 52 -0.17 17.51 2.17
C ILE A 52 0.36 18.55 3.14
N ASP A 53 1.38 19.31 2.72
CA ASP A 53 1.98 20.38 3.51
C ASP A 53 2.30 21.58 2.61
N GLU A 54 1.99 22.78 3.08
CA GLU A 54 2.23 24.05 2.35
C GLU A 54 1.78 24.05 0.87
N GLY A 55 0.68 23.36 0.55
CA GLY A 55 0.15 23.26 -0.82
C GLY A 55 0.87 22.26 -1.73
N ARG A 56 1.80 21.46 -1.19
CA ARG A 56 2.43 20.33 -1.86
C ARG A 56 1.88 19.02 -1.32
N ALA A 57 1.56 18.11 -2.22
CA ALA A 57 1.16 16.75 -1.87
C ALA A 57 2.29 15.79 -2.23
N GLU A 58 2.75 15.02 -1.25
CA GLU A 58 3.76 13.97 -1.42
C GLU A 58 3.20 12.61 -1.01
N SER A 59 3.35 11.61 -1.86
CA SER A 59 2.99 10.23 -1.52
C SER A 59 4.16 9.51 -0.87
N MET A 60 3.95 8.96 0.32
CA MET A 60 4.93 8.17 1.05
C MET A 60 4.38 6.77 1.35
N GLN A 61 5.20 5.75 1.10
CA GLN A 61 4.88 4.39 1.52
C GLN A 61 5.32 4.20 2.97
N ILE A 62 4.36 3.86 3.83
CA ILE A 62 4.56 3.72 5.27
C ILE A 62 4.29 2.28 5.68
N GLN A 63 5.09 1.80 6.62
CA GLN A 63 4.93 0.52 7.27
C GLN A 63 4.44 0.71 8.69
N VAL A 64 3.44 -0.08 9.08
CA VAL A 64 2.76 0.04 10.37
C VAL A 64 2.54 -1.37 10.91
N PRO A 65 2.80 -1.62 12.20
CA PRO A 65 2.40 -2.88 12.82
C PRO A 65 0.87 -2.99 12.86
N GLN A 66 0.34 -4.21 12.74
CA GLN A 66 -1.10 -4.47 12.79
C GLN A 66 -1.79 -3.87 14.04
N THR A 67 -1.11 -3.88 15.18
CA THR A 67 -1.59 -3.32 16.45
C THR A 67 -1.75 -1.79 16.42
N GLY A 68 -1.07 -1.12 15.49
CA GLY A 68 -1.11 0.33 15.31
C GLY A 68 -2.09 0.79 14.23
N LEU A 69 -2.78 -0.13 13.55
CA LEU A 69 -3.76 0.19 12.50
C LEU A 69 -5.17 0.37 13.08
N PRO A 70 -5.90 1.44 12.73
CA PRO A 70 -7.29 1.58 13.11
C PRO A 70 -8.19 0.66 12.25
N GLU A 71 -9.23 0.10 12.86
CA GLU A 71 -10.11 -0.90 12.22
C GLU A 71 -10.96 -0.35 11.06
N ASN A 72 -11.18 0.97 11.01
CA ASN A 72 -12.01 1.65 10.00
C ASN A 72 -11.18 2.47 8.99
N LEU A 73 -10.02 1.96 8.58
CA LEU A 73 -9.16 2.66 7.64
C LEU A 73 -9.69 2.55 6.20
N THR A 74 -10.25 3.64 5.67
CA THR A 74 -10.69 3.73 4.28
C THR A 74 -9.81 4.69 3.48
N ILE A 75 -9.73 4.47 2.17
CA ILE A 75 -9.06 5.40 1.26
C ILE A 75 -9.74 6.78 1.37
N GLY A 76 -8.94 7.83 1.43
CA GLY A 76 -9.41 9.20 1.64
C GLY A 76 -9.64 9.60 3.10
N SER A 77 -9.49 8.67 4.06
CA SER A 77 -9.55 9.01 5.47
C SER A 77 -8.35 9.87 5.88
N THR A 78 -8.58 10.85 6.74
CA THR A 78 -7.53 11.70 7.30
C THR A 78 -7.03 11.06 8.59
N VAL A 79 -5.72 10.84 8.67
CA VAL A 79 -5.07 10.17 9.80
C VAL A 79 -3.96 11.03 10.39
N ARG A 80 -3.66 10.79 11.65
CA ARG A 80 -2.45 11.28 12.31
C ARG A 80 -1.46 10.14 12.46
N LEU A 81 -0.22 10.38 12.04
CA LEU A 81 0.89 9.44 12.19
C LEU A 81 1.60 9.69 13.51
N TYR A 82 1.80 8.63 14.30
CA TYR A 82 2.58 8.66 15.54
C TYR A 82 3.91 7.95 15.35
N ASP A 83 4.94 8.56 15.96
CA ASP A 83 6.32 8.05 15.99
C ASP A 83 6.81 7.57 14.63
N LEU A 84 6.67 8.45 13.65
CA LEU A 84 7.16 8.25 12.30
C LEU A 84 8.69 8.26 12.29
N VAL A 85 9.29 7.17 11.84
CA VAL A 85 10.73 6.97 11.74
C VAL A 85 11.09 6.75 10.28
N ALA A 86 12.05 7.55 9.83
CA ALA A 86 12.72 7.42 8.55
C ALA A 86 13.98 6.56 8.71
N SER A 87 14.07 5.48 7.93
CA SER A 87 15.24 4.62 7.83
C SER A 87 15.86 4.79 6.44
N PRO A 88 16.93 5.59 6.29
CA PRO A 88 17.57 5.79 5.00
C PRO A 88 18.25 4.49 4.55
N TRP A 89 18.24 4.25 3.25
CA TRP A 89 18.98 3.16 2.64
C TRP A 89 19.67 3.64 1.38
N ALA A 90 20.82 3.04 1.10
CA ALA A 90 21.53 3.24 -0.15
C ALA A 90 22.06 1.89 -0.62
N ARG A 91 21.89 1.59 -1.90
CA ARG A 91 22.38 0.37 -2.55
C ARG A 91 23.16 0.75 -3.79
N ALA A 92 24.42 0.35 -3.84
CA ALA A 92 25.19 0.38 -5.08
C ALA A 92 24.78 -0.82 -5.94
N SER A 93 24.36 -0.54 -7.17
CA SER A 93 24.03 -1.54 -8.19
C SER A 93 24.81 -1.23 -9.46
N LEU A 94 25.33 -2.25 -10.14
CA LEU A 94 25.93 -2.07 -11.46
C LEU A 94 24.82 -1.88 -12.50
N ASP A 95 24.94 -0.86 -13.33
CA ASP A 95 24.09 -0.72 -14.51
C ASP A 95 24.47 -1.76 -15.59
N ARG A 96 23.67 -1.86 -16.65
CA ARG A 96 23.94 -2.81 -17.75
C ARG A 96 25.24 -2.52 -18.52
N ARG A 97 25.88 -1.37 -18.29
CA ARG A 97 27.15 -0.95 -18.89
C ARG A 97 28.33 -1.09 -17.92
N GLY A 98 28.11 -1.66 -16.73
CA GLY A 98 29.14 -1.85 -15.70
C GLY A 98 29.47 -0.60 -14.87
N GLN A 99 28.67 0.46 -14.95
CA GLN A 99 28.83 1.66 -14.12
C GLN A 99 28.10 1.50 -12.79
N ALA A 100 28.74 1.90 -11.69
CA ALA A 100 28.12 1.90 -10.37
C ALA A 100 27.03 2.97 -10.30
N ARG A 101 25.79 2.55 -10.09
CA ARG A 101 24.65 3.43 -9.81
C ARG A 101 24.27 3.30 -8.35
N LEU A 102 24.22 4.44 -7.66
CA LEU A 102 23.70 4.51 -6.30
C LEU A 102 22.17 4.65 -6.38
N SER A 103 21.46 3.68 -5.83
CA SER A 103 20.03 3.78 -5.55
C SER A 103 19.88 4.20 -4.10
N GLU A 104 19.31 5.35 -3.85
CA GLU A 104 19.06 5.89 -2.52
C GLU A 104 17.55 6.02 -2.29
N GLY A 105 17.16 5.97 -1.02
CA GLY A 105 15.77 6.14 -0.64
C GLY A 105 15.58 6.12 0.87
N CYS A 106 14.33 6.22 1.29
CA CYS A 106 13.95 6.16 2.69
C CYS A 106 12.78 5.20 2.87
N ASN A 107 12.87 4.36 3.90
CA ASN A 107 11.74 3.57 4.39
C ASN A 107 11.10 4.32 5.55
N TYR A 108 9.78 4.49 5.50
CA TYR A 108 9.03 5.12 6.57
C TYR A 108 8.30 4.06 7.39
N ARG A 109 8.43 4.14 8.72
CA ARG A 109 7.69 3.30 9.67
C ARG A 109 6.96 4.21 10.65
N ALA A 110 5.65 4.01 10.83
CA ALA A 110 4.90 4.62 11.91
C ALA A 110 4.56 3.55 12.95
N GLU A 111 4.55 3.93 14.23
CA GLU A 111 4.14 3.01 15.30
C GLU A 111 2.62 2.84 15.34
N LYS A 112 1.90 3.95 15.12
CA LYS A 112 0.44 3.98 15.21
C LYS A 112 -0.15 5.01 14.27
N LEU A 113 -1.33 4.70 13.74
CA LEU A 113 -2.21 5.62 13.04
C LEU A 113 -3.43 5.91 13.90
N GLU A 114 -3.77 7.19 14.03
CA GLU A 114 -5.02 7.63 14.62
C GLU A 114 -5.91 8.20 13.52
N LEU A 115 -7.19 7.80 13.51
CA LEU A 115 -8.16 8.34 12.59
C LEU A 115 -8.66 9.69 13.10
N LEU A 116 -8.41 10.77 12.35
CA LEU A 116 -8.89 12.13 12.69
C LEU A 116 -10.26 12.41 12.08
N ALA A 117 -10.45 11.97 10.84
CA ALA A 117 -11.73 12.06 10.14
C ALA A 117 -11.84 10.89 9.17
N ALA A 118 -12.95 10.16 9.26
CA ALA A 118 -13.30 9.19 8.24
C ALA A 118 -13.46 9.91 6.89
N ALA A 119 -13.11 9.25 5.80
CA ALA A 119 -13.38 9.75 4.46
C ALA A 119 -14.86 10.18 4.37
N PRO A 120 -15.17 11.35 3.77
CA PRO A 120 -16.55 11.72 3.55
C PRO A 120 -17.19 10.73 2.58
N VAL A 121 -17.88 9.74 3.13
CA VAL A 121 -18.80 8.91 2.36
C VAL A 121 -19.97 9.81 1.99
N ALA A 122 -19.99 10.32 0.77
CA ALA A 122 -21.16 10.99 0.24
C ALA A 122 -22.34 10.01 0.36
N PRO A 123 -23.45 10.37 1.02
CA PRO A 123 -24.62 9.50 1.07
C PRO A 123 -25.16 9.35 -0.37
N GLY A 124 -24.94 8.18 -0.98
CA GLY A 124 -25.55 7.79 -2.25
C GLY A 124 -24.63 7.64 -3.48
N ALA A 125 -23.30 7.63 -3.36
CA ALA A 125 -22.44 7.25 -4.48
C ALA A 125 -22.22 5.72 -4.49
N PRO A 126 -22.65 4.97 -5.52
CA PRO A 126 -22.33 3.55 -5.60
C PRO A 126 -20.82 3.38 -5.64
N VAL A 127 -20.30 2.51 -4.78
CA VAL A 127 -18.91 2.04 -4.83
C VAL A 127 -18.69 1.49 -6.22
N ALA A 128 -18.00 2.25 -7.06
CA ALA A 128 -17.55 1.79 -8.36
C ALA A 128 -16.59 0.62 -8.11
N ALA A 129 -17.11 -0.59 -8.31
CA ALA A 129 -16.33 -1.80 -8.31
C ALA A 129 -15.14 -1.62 -9.28
N ALA A 130 -13.94 -1.88 -8.77
CA ALA A 130 -12.75 -2.04 -9.60
C ALA A 130 -13.04 -3.06 -10.72
N PRO A 131 -12.48 -2.89 -11.93
CA PRO A 131 -12.74 -3.81 -13.03
C PRO A 131 -12.06 -5.14 -12.72
N GLY A 132 -12.83 -6.07 -12.16
CA GLY A 132 -12.48 -7.46 -12.06
C GLY A 132 -12.29 -8.03 -13.46
N LYS A 133 -11.06 -8.41 -13.75
CA LYS A 133 -10.63 -9.22 -14.89
C LYS A 133 -11.56 -10.45 -15.03
N THR A 134 -12.48 -10.43 -15.99
CA THR A 134 -13.19 -11.65 -16.40
C THR A 134 -12.19 -12.58 -17.06
N ALA A 135 -11.77 -13.59 -16.31
CA ALA A 135 -11.15 -14.78 -16.86
C ALA A 135 -12.27 -15.58 -17.56
N GLU A 136 -12.31 -15.53 -18.88
CA GLU A 136 -13.07 -16.48 -19.70
C GLU A 136 -12.10 -17.59 -20.11
N ALA A 137 -12.27 -18.76 -19.50
CA ALA A 137 -11.63 -20.01 -19.87
C ALA A 137 -12.40 -20.68 -21.03
N PRO A 138 -11.76 -21.58 -21.79
CA PRO A 138 -12.03 -21.77 -23.22
C PRO A 138 -13.25 -22.62 -23.54
N ALA A 139 -13.95 -22.25 -24.62
CA ALA A 139 -15.04 -23.00 -25.21
C ALA A 139 -14.56 -24.36 -25.75
N ALA A 140 -15.00 -25.44 -25.10
CA ALA A 140 -14.89 -26.80 -25.58
C ALA A 140 -16.01 -27.09 -26.60
N ASN A 141 -15.59 -27.64 -27.72
CA ASN A 141 -16.35 -28.10 -28.87
C ASN A 141 -17.34 -29.22 -28.49
N ALA A 142 -18.58 -29.14 -28.98
CA ALA A 142 -19.51 -30.28 -29.08
C ALA A 142 -20.42 -30.11 -30.30
N GLU A 143 -20.06 -30.87 -31.33
CA GLU A 143 -20.74 -31.09 -32.60
C GLU A 143 -21.98 -31.99 -32.44
N ALA A 144 -22.96 -31.81 -33.35
CA ALA A 144 -23.90 -32.80 -33.93
C ALA A 144 -25.38 -32.31 -33.97
N PRO A 145 -26.27 -32.91 -34.79
CA PRO A 145 -26.27 -32.87 -36.25
C PRO A 145 -27.65 -32.44 -36.82
N GLY A 146 -27.70 -32.08 -38.11
CA GLY A 146 -28.84 -31.43 -38.74
C GLY A 146 -30.05 -32.30 -39.11
N ALA A 147 -31.12 -31.64 -39.58
CA ALA A 147 -32.03 -32.12 -40.63
C ALA A 147 -33.10 -31.05 -41.02
N LYS A 148 -33.10 -30.71 -42.32
CA LYS A 148 -34.25 -30.49 -43.25
C LYS A 148 -35.53 -29.76 -42.79
N LYS A 149 -35.86 -28.66 -43.49
CA LYS A 149 -36.99 -28.47 -44.44
C LYS A 149 -37.17 -26.96 -44.70
N ALA A 150 -37.03 -26.47 -45.94
CA ALA A 150 -38.01 -26.44 -47.04
C ALA A 150 -39.04 -25.31 -46.91
N ALA A 151 -38.87 -24.27 -47.74
CA ALA A 151 -39.86 -23.72 -48.68
C ALA A 151 -39.22 -22.56 -49.45
#